data_AF-A0A2B3TJV7-F1
#
_entry.id   AF-A0A2B3TJV7-F1
#
_cell.length_a   1.000
_cell.length_b   1.000
_cell.length_c   1.000
_cell.angle_alpha   90.00
_cell.angle_beta   90.00
_cell.angle_gamma   90.00
#
_symmetry.space_group_name_H-M   'P 1'
#
loop_
_entity.id
_entity.type
_entity.pdbx_description
1 polymer ?
#
loop_
_entity_poly.entity_id
_entity_poly.type
_entity_poly.pdbx_seq_one_letter_code
_entity_poly.pdbx_strand_id
1 'polypeptide(L)'
;MSILAASVKTKNLPQQVLRWQSMVESECSAQGVSELVPYVLGIIMVESDGNSETTPDIMQSSESQGWPMNTIKNPKDSIYYGVKHLKGAFDDAKKNGITDLSAIVQSYNFGRAYLRWLASNNKQHSLPVADLYSKTVVAPSLGNTTGAMVKYSQPIAVAYNGGYRYKNGGNFFYSEIVKQYVNFDEGTGGGDNKPIQP
;
A
#
# COMPACT_ATOMS: atom_id res chain seq x y z
N MET A 1 21.03 14.18 -7.03
CA MET A 1 21.34 13.30 -5.87
C MET A 1 20.09 12.52 -5.54
N SER A 2 20.15 11.19 -5.69
CA SER A 2 19.00 10.31 -5.50
C SER A 2 18.82 10.03 -4.00
N ILE A 3 17.79 10.60 -3.38
CA ILE A 3 17.55 10.55 -1.93
C ILE A 3 16.89 9.21 -1.51
N LEU A 4 16.71 8.26 -2.43
CA LEU A 4 15.89 7.07 -2.23
C LEU A 4 16.68 5.75 -2.18
N ALA A 5 18.01 5.81 -2.17
CA ALA A 5 18.89 4.64 -2.18
C ALA A 5 19.29 4.12 -0.79
N ALA A 6 18.66 4.59 0.29
CA ALA A 6 18.79 3.92 1.57
C ALA A 6 18.00 2.61 1.50
N SER A 7 18.69 1.49 1.74
CA SER A 7 18.14 0.14 1.65
C SER A 7 17.03 -0.10 2.67
N VAL A 8 15.82 0.38 2.38
CA VAL A 8 14.62 0.02 3.11
C VAL A 8 14.59 -1.50 3.28
N LYS A 9 14.59 -1.97 4.52
CA LYS A 9 14.56 -3.40 4.83
C LYS A 9 13.15 -3.85 5.18
N THR A 10 12.83 -5.07 4.76
CA THR A 10 11.69 -5.81 5.29
C THR A 10 11.96 -6.24 6.73
N LYS A 11 10.91 -6.37 7.54
CA LYS A 11 10.96 -6.95 8.89
C LYS A 11 9.84 -7.97 9.05
N ASN A 12 10.04 -9.00 9.87
CA ASN A 12 8.99 -9.94 10.29
C ASN A 12 8.20 -10.62 9.14
N LEU A 13 8.76 -10.72 7.93
CA LEU A 13 8.12 -11.45 6.83
C LEU A 13 8.32 -12.96 6.99
N PRO A 14 7.27 -13.78 6.84
CA PRO A 14 7.39 -15.23 6.90
C PRO A 14 8.07 -15.77 5.64
N GLN A 15 8.65 -16.98 5.73
CA GLN A 15 9.32 -17.64 4.60
C GLN A 15 8.38 -17.85 3.39
N GLN A 16 7.08 -17.99 3.64
CA GLN A 16 6.06 -18.09 2.59
C GLN A 16 5.97 -16.84 1.70
N VAL A 17 6.34 -15.67 2.22
CA VAL A 17 6.49 -14.43 1.44
C VAL A 17 7.91 -14.31 0.90
N LEU A 18 8.94 -14.55 1.74
CA LEU A 18 10.34 -14.38 1.34
C LEU A 18 10.77 -15.27 0.17
N ARG A 19 10.10 -16.41 -0.06
CA ARG A 19 10.34 -17.24 -1.25
C ARG A 19 10.10 -16.50 -2.58
N TRP A 20 9.34 -15.40 -2.58
CA TRP A 20 9.08 -14.57 -3.76
C TRP A 20 10.13 -13.48 -3.98
N GLN A 21 11.05 -13.25 -3.02
CA GLN A 21 11.98 -12.13 -3.04
C GLN A 21 12.78 -12.02 -4.34
N SER A 22 13.43 -13.09 -4.80
CA SER A 22 14.22 -13.03 -6.03
C SER A 22 13.39 -12.72 -7.27
N MET A 23 12.12 -13.17 -7.32
CA MET A 23 11.22 -12.84 -8.43
C MET A 23 10.78 -11.39 -8.36
N VAL A 24 10.50 -10.87 -7.17
CA VAL A 24 10.16 -9.46 -6.93
C VAL A 24 11.35 -8.55 -7.29
N GLU A 25 12.56 -8.90 -6.87
CA GLU A 25 13.79 -8.17 -7.20
C GLU A 25 14.00 -8.10 -8.72
N SER A 26 13.86 -9.24 -9.40
CA SER A 26 13.97 -9.31 -10.86
C SER A 26 12.91 -8.45 -11.55
N GLU A 27 11.65 -8.51 -11.11
CA GLU A 27 10.55 -7.76 -11.75
C GLU A 27 10.65 -6.26 -11.47
N CYS A 28 10.96 -5.86 -10.23
CA CYS A 28 11.16 -4.44 -9.89
C CYS A 28 12.34 -3.86 -10.68
N SER A 29 13.43 -4.60 -10.83
CA SER A 29 14.56 -4.21 -11.67
C SER A 29 14.17 -4.07 -13.13
N ALA A 30 13.45 -5.05 -13.70
CA ALA A 30 12.96 -5.01 -15.07
C ALA A 30 12.03 -3.82 -15.35
N GLN A 31 11.25 -3.39 -14.36
CA GLN A 31 10.37 -2.22 -14.46
C GLN A 31 11.02 -0.90 -14.02
N GLY A 32 12.30 -0.92 -13.64
CA GLY A 32 13.07 0.27 -13.27
C GLY A 32 12.68 0.90 -11.93
N VAL A 33 12.24 0.08 -10.98
CA VAL A 33 11.76 0.50 -9.64
C VAL A 33 12.32 -0.39 -8.53
N SER A 34 13.60 -0.74 -8.59
CA SER A 34 14.28 -1.60 -7.60
C SER A 34 14.11 -1.10 -6.16
N GLU A 35 13.93 0.21 -5.95
CA GLU A 35 13.63 0.80 -4.64
C GLU A 35 12.29 0.35 -4.05
N LEU A 36 11.38 -0.21 -4.85
CA LEU A 36 10.05 -0.63 -4.40
C LEU A 36 10.00 -2.08 -3.87
N VAL A 37 11.07 -2.86 -4.00
CA VAL A 37 11.13 -4.29 -3.60
C VAL A 37 10.58 -4.55 -2.19
N PRO A 38 10.97 -3.80 -1.14
CA PRO A 38 10.48 -4.06 0.21
C PRO A 38 8.98 -3.84 0.35
N TYR A 39 8.45 -2.80 -0.31
CA TYR A 39 7.02 -2.48 -0.31
C TYR A 39 6.21 -3.53 -1.07
N VAL A 40 6.74 -4.05 -2.18
CA VAL A 40 6.11 -5.15 -2.93
C VAL A 40 6.00 -6.41 -2.05
N LEU A 41 7.05 -6.77 -1.31
CA LEU A 41 7.00 -7.90 -0.38
C LEU A 41 6.01 -7.67 0.78
N GLY A 42 5.97 -6.46 1.33
CA GLY A 42 4.98 -6.08 2.33
C GLY A 42 3.54 -6.15 1.80
N ILE A 43 3.32 -5.76 0.55
CA ILE A 43 2.01 -5.88 -0.13
C ILE A 43 1.65 -7.35 -0.33
N ILE A 44 2.56 -8.20 -0.81
CA ILE A 44 2.31 -9.66 -0.94
C ILE A 44 1.86 -10.26 0.40
N MET A 45 2.51 -9.88 1.50
CA MET A 45 2.12 -10.32 2.83
C MET A 45 0.68 -9.91 3.15
N VAL A 46 0.32 -8.64 2.95
CA VAL A 46 -1.00 -8.11 3.30
C VAL A 46 -2.13 -8.62 2.40
N GLU A 47 -1.85 -8.88 1.12
CA GLU A 47 -2.86 -9.30 0.14
C GLU A 47 -3.17 -10.79 0.20
N SER A 48 -2.21 -11.65 0.53
CA SER A 48 -2.39 -13.11 0.41
C SER A 48 -1.54 -13.96 1.36
N ASP A 49 -0.77 -13.36 2.26
CA ASP A 49 0.30 -14.02 3.01
C ASP A 49 1.37 -14.69 2.10
N GLY A 50 1.39 -14.34 0.80
CA GLY A 50 2.22 -15.00 -0.22
C GLY A 50 1.79 -16.45 -0.53
N ASN A 51 0.59 -16.86 -0.13
CA ASN A 51 0.09 -18.22 -0.29
C ASN A 51 -0.52 -18.45 -1.68
N SER A 52 0.34 -18.76 -2.65
CA SER A 52 -0.06 -19.07 -4.02
C SER A 52 -0.91 -20.34 -4.18
N GLU A 53 -0.97 -21.23 -3.17
CA GLU A 53 -1.76 -22.46 -3.24
C GLU A 53 -3.24 -22.17 -3.06
N THR A 54 -3.56 -21.20 -2.20
CA THR A 54 -4.94 -20.74 -1.97
C THR A 54 -5.29 -19.55 -2.86
N THR A 55 -4.34 -18.64 -3.07
CA THR A 55 -4.52 -17.37 -3.80
C THR A 55 -3.36 -17.16 -4.77
N PRO A 56 -3.43 -17.71 -6.01
CA PRO A 56 -2.37 -17.54 -7.00
C PRO A 56 -2.12 -16.08 -7.40
N ASP A 57 -3.14 -15.23 -7.33
CA ASP A 57 -2.99 -13.77 -7.44
C ASP A 57 -2.47 -13.18 -6.11
N ILE A 58 -1.21 -13.50 -5.78
CA ILE A 58 -0.56 -13.20 -4.50
C ILE A 58 -0.45 -11.70 -4.16
N MET A 59 -0.58 -10.82 -5.16
CA MET A 59 -0.63 -9.36 -4.99
C MET A 59 -2.04 -8.77 -5.19
N GLN A 60 -3.07 -9.61 -5.36
CA GLN A 60 -4.45 -9.21 -5.69
C GLN A 60 -4.52 -8.15 -6.80
N SER A 61 -3.71 -8.35 -7.83
CA SER A 61 -3.46 -7.34 -8.87
C SER A 61 -4.47 -7.39 -10.02
N SER A 62 -5.37 -8.39 -10.06
CA SER A 62 -6.39 -8.52 -11.13
C SER A 62 -7.26 -7.27 -11.28
N GLU A 63 -7.77 -6.73 -10.16
CA GLU A 63 -8.66 -5.57 -10.17
C GLU A 63 -7.96 -4.30 -10.68
N SER A 64 -6.63 -4.21 -10.50
CA SER A 64 -5.84 -3.10 -11.04
C SER A 64 -5.83 -3.04 -12.58
N GLN A 65 -6.15 -4.16 -13.24
CA GLN A 65 -6.31 -4.28 -14.69
C GLN A 65 -7.77 -4.16 -15.14
N GLY A 66 -8.71 -3.92 -14.22
CA GLY A 66 -10.15 -3.93 -14.47
C GLY A 66 -10.72 -5.34 -14.64
N TRP A 67 -9.99 -6.37 -14.21
CA TRP A 67 -10.46 -7.75 -14.25
C TRP A 67 -11.18 -8.13 -12.94
N PRO A 68 -12.05 -9.15 -12.97
CA PRO A 68 -12.60 -9.72 -11.75
C PRO A 68 -11.50 -10.15 -10.77
N MET A 69 -11.80 -10.05 -9.47
CA MET A 69 -10.92 -10.53 -8.40
C MET A 69 -10.45 -11.98 -8.67
N ASN A 70 -9.17 -12.27 -8.41
CA ASN A 70 -8.54 -13.58 -8.61
C ASN A 70 -8.57 -14.09 -10.06
N THR A 71 -8.64 -13.21 -11.07
CA THR A 71 -8.52 -13.63 -12.48
C THR A 71 -7.13 -14.18 -12.79
N ILE A 72 -6.08 -13.55 -12.27
CA ILE A 72 -4.70 -14.00 -12.45
C ILE A 72 -4.49 -15.33 -11.72
N LYS A 73 -3.99 -16.35 -12.45
CA LYS A 73 -3.75 -17.70 -11.91
C LYS A 73 -2.27 -18.05 -11.77
N ASN A 74 -1.38 -17.16 -12.17
CA ASN A 74 0.06 -17.34 -12.10
C ASN A 74 0.66 -16.28 -11.16
N PRO A 75 1.36 -16.67 -10.09
CA PRO A 75 2.02 -15.73 -9.20
C PRO A 75 3.01 -14.78 -9.89
N LYS A 76 3.66 -15.23 -10.96
CA LYS A 76 4.57 -14.38 -11.75
C LYS A 76 3.81 -13.22 -12.42
N ASP A 77 2.64 -13.50 -12.99
CA ASP A 77 1.80 -12.47 -13.61
C ASP A 77 1.24 -11.54 -12.52
N SER A 78 0.92 -12.08 -11.34
CA SER A 78 0.48 -11.29 -10.19
C SER A 78 1.56 -10.29 -9.74
N ILE A 79 2.82 -10.72 -9.66
CA ILE A 79 3.96 -9.85 -9.36
C ILE A 79 4.14 -8.81 -10.48
N TYR A 80 4.10 -9.22 -11.75
CA TYR A 80 4.23 -8.29 -12.88
C TYR A 80 3.19 -7.14 -12.82
N TYR A 81 1.91 -7.48 -12.69
CA TYR A 81 0.84 -6.49 -12.65
C TYR A 81 0.81 -5.69 -11.34
N GLY A 82 1.13 -6.32 -10.21
CA GLY A 82 1.27 -5.65 -8.92
C GLY A 82 2.39 -4.62 -8.91
N VAL A 83 3.59 -4.97 -9.40
CA VAL A 83 4.72 -4.04 -9.55
C VAL A 83 4.35 -2.90 -10.50
N LYS A 84 3.70 -3.22 -11.64
CA LYS A 84 3.23 -2.21 -12.60
C LYS A 84 2.23 -1.23 -11.97
N HIS A 85 1.31 -1.72 -11.15
CA HIS A 85 0.34 -0.88 -10.46
C HIS A 85 1.02 0.04 -9.45
N LEU A 86 1.90 -0.49 -8.59
CA LEU A 86 2.63 0.27 -7.58
C LEU A 86 3.58 1.30 -8.23
N LYS A 87 4.27 0.93 -9.32
CA LYS A 87 5.05 1.86 -10.13
C LYS A 87 4.18 3.02 -10.65
N GLY A 88 2.97 2.73 -11.13
CA GLY A 88 2.04 3.77 -11.57
C GLY A 88 1.67 4.74 -10.44
N ALA A 89 1.47 4.24 -9.22
CA ALA A 89 1.28 5.07 -8.03
C ALA A 89 2.53 5.91 -7.71
N PHE A 90 3.72 5.30 -7.75
CA PHE A 90 4.98 5.98 -7.51
C PHE A 90 5.24 7.12 -8.51
N ASP A 91 4.98 6.89 -9.80
CA ASP A 91 5.10 7.89 -10.85
C ASP A 91 4.08 9.04 -10.66
N ASP A 92 2.85 8.73 -10.24
CA ASP A 92 1.85 9.75 -9.92
C ASP A 92 2.25 10.57 -8.69
N ALA A 93 2.80 9.94 -7.65
CA ALA A 93 3.28 10.63 -6.47
C ALA A 93 4.39 11.63 -6.82
N LYS A 94 5.39 11.21 -7.62
CA LYS A 94 6.46 12.09 -8.13
C LYS A 94 5.89 13.29 -8.89
N LYS A 95 4.94 13.07 -9.79
CA LYS A 95 4.30 14.15 -10.57
C LYS A 95 3.54 15.16 -9.69
N ASN A 96 3.01 14.69 -8.56
CA ASN A 96 2.25 15.50 -7.62
C ASN A 96 3.09 16.04 -6.45
N GLY A 97 4.42 15.86 -6.46
CA GLY A 97 5.30 16.31 -5.38
C GLY A 97 5.12 15.56 -4.05
N ILE A 98 4.54 14.35 -4.09
CA ILE A 98 4.34 13.50 -2.91
C ILE A 98 5.55 12.57 -2.77
N THR A 99 6.27 12.69 -1.66
CA THR A 99 7.40 11.81 -1.31
C THR A 99 7.06 10.80 -0.21
N ASP A 100 5.87 10.90 0.39
CA ASP A 100 5.42 9.99 1.43
C ASP A 100 5.11 8.60 0.85
N LEU A 101 5.97 7.63 1.18
CA LEU A 101 5.84 6.24 0.75
C LEU A 101 4.57 5.57 1.31
N SER A 102 4.07 6.04 2.47
CA SER A 102 2.80 5.57 3.04
C SER A 102 1.62 5.94 2.14
N ALA A 103 1.65 7.14 1.55
CA ALA A 103 0.63 7.58 0.59
C ALA A 103 0.64 6.72 -0.68
N ILE A 104 1.84 6.39 -1.18
CA ILE A 104 2.04 5.53 -2.36
C ILE A 104 1.49 4.13 -2.09
N VAL A 105 1.86 3.52 -0.96
CA VAL A 105 1.36 2.18 -0.57
C VAL A 105 -0.15 2.19 -0.33
N GLN A 106 -0.68 3.20 0.36
CA GLN A 106 -2.13 3.33 0.57
C GLN A 106 -2.90 3.41 -0.75
N SER A 107 -2.31 4.05 -1.77
CA SER A 107 -2.92 4.15 -3.10
C SER A 107 -2.95 2.83 -3.87
N TYR A 108 -2.19 1.81 -3.46
CA TYR A 108 -2.34 0.45 -4.00
C TYR A 108 -3.72 -0.11 -3.65
N ASN A 109 -4.19 0.11 -2.42
CA ASN A 109 -5.51 -0.33 -1.97
C ASN A 109 -6.66 0.60 -2.41
N PHE A 110 -6.46 1.92 -2.35
CA PHE A 110 -7.50 2.89 -2.72
C PHE A 110 -7.57 3.19 -4.22
N GLY A 111 -6.59 2.75 -4.98
CA GLY A 111 -6.34 3.21 -6.32
C GLY A 111 -5.60 4.55 -6.36
N ARG A 112 -4.91 4.76 -7.49
CA ARG A 112 -4.01 5.90 -7.76
C ARG A 112 -4.67 7.28 -7.68
N ALA A 113 -6.00 7.36 -7.78
CA ALA A 113 -6.74 8.62 -7.63
C ALA A 113 -6.53 9.28 -6.26
N TYR A 114 -6.20 8.49 -5.23
CA TYR A 114 -5.91 9.00 -3.89
C TYR A 114 -4.74 10.00 -3.88
N LEU A 115 -3.69 9.74 -4.66
CA LEU A 115 -2.53 10.63 -4.74
C LEU A 115 -2.88 12.00 -5.34
N ARG A 116 -3.69 12.01 -6.41
CA ARG A 116 -4.21 13.26 -6.97
C ARG A 116 -5.13 13.99 -6.01
N TRP A 117 -5.96 13.25 -5.26
CA TRP A 117 -6.84 13.83 -4.26
C TRP A 117 -6.06 14.49 -3.12
N LEU A 118 -4.99 13.85 -2.61
CA LEU A 118 -4.10 14.44 -1.62
C LEU A 118 -3.52 15.76 -2.11
N ALA A 119 -2.92 15.76 -3.30
CA ALA A 119 -2.30 16.96 -3.89
C ALA A 119 -3.32 18.09 -4.12
N SER A 120 -4.48 17.77 -4.72
CA SER A 120 -5.51 18.77 -5.03
C SER A 120 -6.17 19.38 -3.78
N ASN A 121 -6.09 18.70 -2.64
CA ASN A 121 -6.66 19.15 -1.37
C ASN A 121 -5.58 19.63 -0.39
N ASN A 122 -4.32 19.74 -0.82
CA ASN A 122 -3.16 20.09 0.01
C ASN A 122 -3.08 19.25 1.30
N LYS A 123 -3.29 17.93 1.17
CA LYS A 123 -3.24 16.97 2.28
C LYS A 123 -2.02 16.07 2.16
N GLN A 124 -1.47 15.70 3.31
CA GLN A 124 -0.49 14.61 3.43
C GLN A 124 -1.20 13.36 3.93
N HIS A 125 -0.65 12.18 3.63
CA HIS A 125 -1.23 10.95 4.13
C HIS A 125 -1.05 10.84 5.64
N SER A 126 -2.10 10.36 6.29
CA SER A 126 -2.14 9.94 7.68
C SER A 126 -3.36 9.02 7.84
N LEU A 127 -3.42 8.25 8.92
CA LEU A 127 -4.56 7.39 9.18
C LEU A 127 -5.91 8.15 9.18
N PRO A 128 -6.04 9.33 9.85
CA PRO A 128 -7.26 10.14 9.75
C PRO A 128 -7.58 10.65 8.34
N VAL A 129 -6.56 10.94 7.52
CA VAL A 129 -6.78 11.39 6.13
C VAL A 129 -7.21 10.22 5.24
N ALA A 130 -6.67 9.03 5.45
CA ALA A 130 -7.09 7.81 4.75
C ALA A 130 -8.53 7.42 5.14
N ASP A 131 -8.88 7.52 6.42
CA ASP A 131 -10.24 7.33 6.95
C ASP A 131 -11.22 8.30 6.27
N LEU A 132 -10.90 9.60 6.24
CA LEU A 132 -11.70 10.61 5.55
C LEU A 132 -11.91 10.27 4.06
N TYR A 133 -10.86 9.89 3.35
CA TYR A 133 -10.95 9.54 1.93
C TYR A 133 -11.79 8.28 1.70
N SER A 134 -11.62 7.26 2.55
CA SER A 134 -12.43 6.05 2.54
C SER A 134 -13.92 6.36 2.68
N LYS A 135 -14.28 7.19 3.67
CA LYS A 135 -15.66 7.58 3.97
C LYS A 135 -16.30 8.44 2.89
N THR A 136 -15.56 9.42 2.35
CA THR A 136 -16.14 10.51 1.55
C THR A 136 -15.94 10.33 0.05
N VAL A 137 -15.00 9.49 -0.37
CA VAL A 137 -14.69 9.27 -1.80
C VAL A 137 -14.89 7.81 -2.17
N VAL A 138 -14.14 6.89 -1.55
CA VAL A 138 -14.13 5.47 -1.98
C VAL A 138 -15.50 4.81 -1.74
N ALA A 139 -15.99 4.84 -0.50
CA ALA A 139 -17.26 4.21 -0.14
C ALA A 139 -18.44 4.72 -0.99
N PRO A 140 -18.66 6.05 -1.15
CA PRO A 140 -19.72 6.56 -2.01
C PRO A 140 -19.55 6.18 -3.49
N SER A 141 -18.33 6.19 -4.03
CA SER A 141 -18.06 5.81 -5.43
C SER A 141 -18.44 4.36 -5.74
N LEU A 142 -18.50 3.51 -4.71
CA LEU A 142 -18.87 2.10 -4.79
C LEU A 142 -20.24 1.83 -4.13
N GLY A 143 -21.09 2.84 -3.99
CA GLY A 143 -22.49 2.71 -3.59
C GLY A 143 -22.79 2.75 -2.09
N ASN A 144 -21.78 2.95 -1.22
CA ASN A 144 -21.99 3.18 0.21
C ASN A 144 -22.02 4.69 0.52
N THR A 145 -23.16 5.33 0.24
CA THR A 145 -23.37 6.76 0.47
C THR A 145 -23.79 7.12 1.91
N THR A 146 -24.14 6.12 2.72
CA THR A 146 -24.59 6.31 4.11
C THR A 146 -23.45 6.26 5.14
N GLY A 147 -22.25 5.86 4.72
CA GLY A 147 -21.13 5.61 5.63
C GLY A 147 -21.31 4.33 6.44
N ALA A 148 -22.01 3.32 5.89
CA ALA A 148 -22.20 2.03 6.54
C ALA A 148 -20.83 1.40 6.87
N MET A 149 -20.70 0.92 8.11
CA MET A 149 -19.48 0.32 8.63
C MET A 149 -19.61 -1.21 8.68
N VAL A 150 -18.49 -1.90 8.55
CA VAL A 150 -18.38 -3.34 8.75
C VAL A 150 -17.34 -3.60 9.83
N LYS A 151 -17.58 -4.62 10.65
CA LYS A 151 -16.64 -5.05 11.69
C LYS A 151 -15.30 -5.39 11.06
N TYR A 152 -14.23 -4.91 11.68
CA TYR A 152 -12.86 -5.16 11.27
C TYR A 152 -11.98 -5.33 12.50
N SER A 153 -11.74 -6.58 12.88
CA SER A 153 -11.10 -6.95 14.15
C SER A 153 -9.57 -6.83 14.17
N GLN A 154 -8.96 -6.21 13.15
CA GLN A 154 -7.51 -6.00 13.16
C GLN A 154 -7.12 -5.17 14.39
N PRO A 155 -6.04 -5.51 15.12
CA PRO A 155 -5.66 -4.82 16.36
C PRO A 155 -5.53 -3.29 16.19
N ILE A 156 -4.98 -2.84 15.06
CA ILE A 156 -4.86 -1.41 14.77
C ILE A 156 -6.22 -0.71 14.61
N ALA A 157 -7.20 -1.39 14.02
CA ALA A 157 -8.55 -0.85 13.87
C ALA A 157 -9.27 -0.80 15.22
N VAL A 158 -9.13 -1.85 16.03
CA VAL A 158 -9.68 -1.88 17.39
C VAL A 158 -9.12 -0.73 18.22
N ALA A 159 -7.80 -0.50 18.17
CA ALA A 159 -7.15 0.59 18.89
C ALA A 159 -7.55 1.98 18.39
N TYR A 160 -7.74 2.16 17.07
CA TYR A 160 -8.05 3.46 16.48
C TYR A 160 -9.52 3.87 16.62
N ASN A 161 -10.45 2.95 16.36
CA ASN A 161 -11.88 3.30 16.23
C ASN A 161 -12.86 2.25 16.80
N GLY A 162 -12.38 1.27 17.58
CA GLY A 162 -13.21 0.20 18.12
C GLY A 162 -13.44 -0.97 17.15
N GLY A 163 -12.76 -0.99 15.99
CA GLY A 163 -12.68 -2.16 15.12
C GLY A 163 -13.68 -2.16 13.98
N TYR A 164 -13.64 -1.12 13.15
CA TYR A 164 -14.44 -1.06 11.92
C TYR A 164 -13.69 -0.45 10.73
N ARG A 165 -14.23 -0.72 9.54
CA ARG A 165 -13.97 0.04 8.31
C ARG A 165 -15.27 0.31 7.56
N TYR A 166 -15.25 1.17 6.54
CA TYR A 166 -16.44 1.40 5.72
C TYR A 166 -16.69 0.28 4.71
N LYS A 167 -17.95 -0.15 4.59
CA LYS A 167 -18.36 -1.04 3.49
C LYS A 167 -18.01 -0.38 2.16
N ASN A 168 -17.42 -1.13 1.23
CA ASN A 168 -16.97 -0.62 -0.07
C ASN A 168 -16.01 0.58 0.02
N GLY A 169 -15.34 0.81 1.15
CA GLY A 169 -14.45 1.97 1.35
C GLY A 169 -12.97 1.68 1.14
N GLY A 170 -12.61 0.50 0.63
CA GLY A 170 -11.24 -0.01 0.73
C GLY A 170 -10.85 -0.32 2.18
N ASN A 171 -9.55 -0.28 2.48
CA ASN A 171 -8.99 -0.46 3.81
C ASN A 171 -8.11 0.75 4.14
N PHE A 172 -8.63 1.71 4.91
CA PHE A 172 -7.88 2.90 5.29
C PHE A 172 -6.73 2.65 6.27
N PHE A 173 -6.60 1.43 6.80
CA PHE A 173 -5.45 0.99 7.60
C PHE A 173 -4.32 0.38 6.76
N TYR A 174 -4.47 0.29 5.44
CA TYR A 174 -3.62 -0.54 4.59
C TYR A 174 -2.12 -0.22 4.71
N SER A 175 -1.73 1.05 4.58
CA SER A 175 -0.33 1.46 4.75
C SER A 175 0.21 1.12 6.14
N GLU A 176 -0.59 1.29 7.18
CA GLU A 176 -0.22 0.96 8.56
C GLU A 176 -0.05 -0.55 8.80
N ILE A 177 -0.81 -1.38 8.08
CA ILE A 177 -0.62 -2.85 8.12
C ILE A 177 0.67 -3.21 7.38
N VAL A 178 0.93 -2.65 6.20
CA VAL A 178 2.18 -2.90 5.45
C VAL A 178 3.42 -2.43 6.24
N LYS A 179 3.33 -1.32 6.99
CA LYS A 179 4.39 -0.81 7.89
C LYS A 179 4.80 -1.80 8.98
N GLN A 180 4.00 -2.81 9.28
CA GLN A 180 4.38 -3.87 10.21
C GLN A 180 5.47 -4.78 9.62
N TYR A 181 5.63 -4.78 8.30
CA TYR A 181 6.55 -5.64 7.55
C TYR A 181 7.64 -4.88 6.78
N VAL A 182 7.57 -3.56 6.71
CA VAL A 182 8.51 -2.72 5.95
C VAL A 182 8.85 -1.47 6.75
N ASN A 183 10.10 -1.03 6.72
CA ASN A 183 10.54 0.22 7.35
C ASN A 183 10.33 1.41 6.39
N PHE A 184 9.44 2.34 6.74
CA PHE A 184 9.16 3.49 5.88
C PHE A 184 10.12 4.67 6.15
N ASP A 185 10.86 4.64 7.25
CA ASP A 185 11.63 5.78 7.78
C ASP A 185 13.01 5.97 7.13
N GLU A 186 13.50 4.99 6.36
CA GLU A 186 14.84 5.07 5.75
C GLU A 186 14.85 5.90 4.46
N GLY A 187 13.69 6.28 3.90
CA GLY A 187 13.58 7.13 2.70
C GLY A 187 13.56 8.64 2.94
N THR A 188 13.52 9.08 4.20
CA THR A 188 13.55 10.50 4.58
C THR A 188 14.84 10.79 5.32
N GLY A 189 15.83 11.33 4.61
CA GLY A 189 17.05 11.83 5.23
C GLY A 189 16.73 12.88 6.30
N GLY A 190 16.95 12.51 7.56
CA GLY A 190 17.29 13.37 8.68
C GLY A 190 16.44 14.63 8.90
N GLY A 191 15.34 14.49 9.63
CA GLY A 191 14.78 15.58 10.43
C GLY A 191 14.90 15.19 11.90
N ASP A 192 16.00 15.57 12.55
CA ASP A 192 16.17 15.48 14.00
C ASP A 192 15.06 16.27 14.71
N ASN A 193 13.96 15.61 15.06
CA ASN A 193 13.08 16.09 16.12
C ASN A 193 13.73 15.74 17.46
N LYS A 194 14.77 16.49 17.82
CA LYS A 194 15.14 16.60 19.23
C LYS A 194 14.01 17.35 19.97
N PRO A 195 13.51 16.82 21.09
CA PRO A 195 12.54 17.56 21.89
C PRO A 195 13.21 18.82 22.42
N ILE A 196 12.57 19.96 22.17
CA ILE A 196 12.88 21.21 22.87
C ILE A 196 12.49 20.96 24.33
N GLN A 197 13.49 20.72 25.17
CA GLN A 197 13.33 20.80 26.63
C GLN A 197 13.32 22.28 27.06
N PRO A 198 12.61 22.60 28.16
CA PRO A 198 12.18 23.96 28.50
C PRO A 198 13.31 24.95 28.75
#